data_AF-A0A660QSZ6-F1
#
_entry.id   AF-A0A660QSZ6-F1
#
_cell.length_a   1.000
_cell.length_b   1.000
_cell.length_c   1.000
_cell.angle_alpha   90.00
_cell.angle_beta   90.00
_cell.angle_gamma   90.00
#
_symmetry.space_group_name_H-M   'P 1'
#
loop_
_entity.id
_entity.type
_entity.pdbx_description
1 polymer ?
#
loop_
_entity_poly.entity_id
_entity_poly.type
_entity_poly.pdbx_seq_one_letter_code
_entity_poly.pdbx_strand_id
1 'polypeptide(L)'
;MEFKYTDPVIPTQLQKILYGKSLVTYLHTEIIGKLLLKKLENKPSIVLVDDLELIQVGERVYFASQYASSMPENDHLEPDECVIPLHGQNAVRIVSGKRIEDNEIEELKKIAQDLDILEPFQRLQKALEYVCAS
;
A
#
# COMPACT_ATOMS: atom_id res chain seq x y z
N MET A 1 3.37 8.99 16.60
CA MET A 1 2.48 8.95 15.43
C MET A 1 2.82 10.16 14.58
N GLU A 2 3.06 9.95 13.28
CA GLU A 2 3.47 10.99 12.31
C GLU A 2 2.41 11.05 11.21
N PHE A 3 2.07 12.24 10.72
CA PHE A 3 1.13 12.41 9.62
C PHE A 3 1.78 13.24 8.52
N LYS A 4 1.81 12.72 7.30
CA LYS A 4 2.35 13.40 6.10
C LYS A 4 1.28 13.41 5.02
N TYR A 5 1.14 14.56 4.38
CA TYR A 5 0.24 14.75 3.24
C TYR A 5 0.90 15.63 2.18
N THR A 6 0.29 15.67 1.00
CA THR A 6 0.62 16.61 -0.07
C THR A 6 -0.51 17.62 -0.22
N ASP A 7 -0.17 18.86 -0.57
CA ASP A 7 -1.16 19.77 -1.14
C ASP A 7 -1.73 19.18 -2.45
N PRO A 8 -2.92 19.61 -2.90
CA PRO A 8 -3.51 19.13 -4.15
C PRO A 8 -2.53 19.24 -5.33
N VAL A 9 -2.29 18.11 -5.99
CA VAL A 9 -1.39 18.05 -7.15
C VAL A 9 -2.20 18.31 -8.42
N ILE A 10 -1.97 19.48 -9.04
CA ILE A 10 -2.67 19.88 -10.27
C ILE A 10 -1.73 19.67 -11.47
N PRO A 11 -1.96 18.65 -12.33
CA PRO A 11 -1.12 18.41 -13.49
C PRO A 11 -1.25 19.55 -14.52
N THR A 12 -0.10 20.01 -15.02
CA THR A 12 -0.04 21.01 -16.10
C THR A 12 -0.59 20.46 -17.42
N GLN A 13 -0.97 21.34 -18.35
CA GLN A 13 -1.39 20.92 -19.70
C GLN A 13 -0.30 20.13 -20.42
N LEU A 14 0.97 20.53 -20.26
CA LEU A 14 2.10 19.81 -20.82
C LEU A 14 2.20 18.38 -20.26
N GLN A 15 2.10 18.20 -18.94
CA GLN A 15 2.10 16.87 -18.33
C GLN A 15 0.93 16.02 -18.83
N LYS A 16 -0.27 16.60 -18.97
CA LYS A 16 -1.44 15.88 -19.53
C LYS A 16 -1.17 15.37 -20.94
N ILE A 17 -0.53 16.18 -21.79
CA ILE A 17 -0.18 15.79 -23.16
C ILE A 17 0.91 14.71 -23.17
N LEU A 18 1.97 14.89 -22.38
CA LEU A 18 3.13 13.99 -22.38
C LEU A 18 2.81 12.61 -21.80
N TYR A 19 2.08 12.56 -20.69
CA TYR A 19 1.79 11.29 -20.01
C TYR A 19 0.49 10.65 -20.50
N GLY A 20 -0.47 11.43 -21.01
CA GLY A 20 -1.73 10.91 -21.54
C GLY A 20 -2.40 9.93 -20.58
N LYS A 21 -2.48 8.65 -20.99
CA LYS A 21 -3.10 7.58 -20.20
C LYS A 21 -2.31 7.20 -18.94
N SER A 22 -1.00 7.41 -18.90
CA SER A 22 -0.17 7.11 -17.74
C SER A 22 -0.08 8.27 -16.74
N LEU A 23 -0.82 9.36 -16.97
CA LEU A 23 -0.79 10.53 -16.11
C LEU A 23 -1.13 10.19 -14.66
N VAL A 24 -2.18 9.38 -14.44
CA VAL A 24 -2.61 9.00 -13.08
C VAL A 24 -1.52 8.21 -12.37
N THR A 25 -1.00 7.16 -12.99
CA THR A 25 0.11 6.37 -12.45
C THR A 25 1.34 7.23 -12.17
N TYR A 26 1.73 8.12 -13.08
CA TYR A 26 2.84 9.06 -12.87
C TYR A 26 2.60 9.97 -11.65
N LEU A 27 1.39 10.51 -11.50
CA LEU A 27 1.05 11.35 -10.36
C LEU A 27 1.09 10.55 -9.05
N HIS A 28 0.50 9.34 -9.03
CA HIS A 28 0.47 8.48 -7.85
C HIS A 28 1.87 8.06 -7.41
N THR A 29 2.73 7.66 -8.35
CA THR A 29 3.99 7.01 -8.00
C THR A 29 5.15 7.98 -7.94
N GLU A 30 5.39 8.72 -9.03
CA GLU A 30 6.54 9.61 -9.16
C GLU A 30 6.38 10.90 -8.36
N ILE A 31 5.17 11.43 -8.30
CA ILE A 31 4.93 12.73 -7.66
C ILE A 31 4.49 12.57 -6.22
N ILE A 32 3.44 11.80 -5.95
CA ILE A 32 2.86 11.68 -4.59
C ILE A 32 3.64 10.65 -3.78
N GLY A 33 3.70 9.41 -4.24
CA GLY A 33 4.28 8.28 -3.51
C GLY A 33 5.74 8.52 -3.13
N LYS A 34 6.61 8.84 -4.10
CA LYS A 34 8.03 9.11 -3.83
C LYS A 34 8.24 10.32 -2.92
N LEU A 35 7.41 11.37 -3.06
CA LEU A 35 7.50 12.55 -2.19
C LEU A 35 7.13 12.21 -0.75
N LEU A 36 6.03 11.48 -0.54
CA LEU A 36 5.60 11.06 0.79
C LEU A 36 6.64 10.17 1.45
N LEU A 37 7.16 9.15 0.75
CA LEU A 37 8.22 8.28 1.28
C LEU A 37 9.49 9.05 1.66
N LYS A 38 9.84 10.09 0.90
CA LYS A 38 10.99 10.95 1.19
C LYS A 38 10.76 11.87 2.39
N LYS A 39 9.51 12.28 2.63
CA LYS A 39 9.11 13.17 3.74
C LYS A 39 8.97 12.44 5.08
N LEU A 40 8.93 11.11 5.10
CA LEU A 40 8.88 10.34 6.33
C LEU A 40 10.16 10.59 7.15
N GLU A 41 9.98 11.08 8.38
CA GLU A 41 11.09 11.30 9.33
C GLU A 41 11.61 9.96 9.84
N ASN A 42 10.70 9.07 10.19
CA ASN A 42 11.00 7.68 10.50
C ASN A 42 11.08 6.90 9.20
N LYS A 43 12.15 6.13 8.98
CA LYS A 43 12.32 5.29 7.78
C LYS A 43 11.92 3.86 8.11
N PRO A 44 10.63 3.49 8.06
CA PRO A 44 10.21 2.13 8.37
C PRO A 44 10.82 1.13 7.37
N SER A 45 11.02 -0.09 7.85
CA SER A 45 11.36 -1.28 7.06
C SER A 45 10.22 -1.68 6.12
N ILE A 46 8.97 -1.44 6.54
CA ILE A 46 7.76 -1.84 5.82
C ILE A 46 6.81 -0.65 5.69
N VAL A 47 6.31 -0.42 4.48
CA VAL A 47 5.25 0.54 4.17
C VAL A 47 4.11 -0.20 3.50
N LEU A 48 2.92 -0.14 4.09
CA LEU A 48 1.72 -0.78 3.53
C LEU A 48 0.89 0.23 2.74
N VAL A 49 0.35 -0.19 1.60
CA VAL A 49 -0.50 0.61 0.70
C VAL A 49 -1.74 -0.17 0.29
N ASP A 50 -2.82 0.53 -0.05
CA ASP A 50 -4.10 -0.01 -0.53
C ASP A 50 -4.33 0.19 -2.04
N ASP A 51 -3.31 0.67 -2.76
CA ASP A 51 -3.25 0.74 -4.23
C ASP A 51 -2.08 -0.10 -4.73
N LEU A 52 -2.37 -1.11 -5.56
CA LEU A 52 -1.38 -2.05 -6.08
C LEU A 52 -0.32 -1.34 -6.94
N GLU A 53 -0.67 -0.24 -7.62
CA GLU A 53 0.31 0.48 -8.45
C GLU A 53 1.44 1.11 -7.61
N LEU A 54 1.22 1.34 -6.31
CA LEU A 54 2.21 1.98 -5.45
C LEU A 54 3.38 1.06 -5.05
N ILE A 55 3.32 -0.25 -5.32
CA ILE A 55 4.46 -1.15 -5.04
C ILE A 55 5.72 -0.75 -5.83
N GLN A 56 5.57 -0.08 -6.98
CA GLN A 56 6.68 0.40 -7.79
C GLN A 56 7.39 1.64 -7.21
N VAL A 57 6.85 2.23 -6.13
CA VAL A 57 7.42 3.43 -5.50
C VAL A 57 8.72 3.11 -4.76
N GLY A 58 8.88 1.89 -4.25
CA GLY A 58 10.14 1.43 -3.65
C GLY A 58 10.07 0.02 -3.07
N GLU A 59 11.26 -0.55 -2.81
CA GLU A 59 11.43 -1.95 -2.37
C GLU A 59 10.79 -2.31 -1.04
N ARG A 60 10.55 -1.30 -0.18
CA ARG A 60 9.89 -1.45 1.12
C ARG A 60 8.38 -1.21 1.09
N VAL A 61 7.78 -1.09 -0.09
CA VAL A 61 6.36 -0.82 -0.26
C VAL A 61 5.63 -2.10 -0.63
N TYR A 62 4.62 -2.44 0.17
CA TYR A 62 3.83 -3.65 0.00
C TYR A 62 2.35 -3.29 -0.08
N PHE A 63 1.68 -3.82 -1.08
CA PHE A 63 0.24 -3.71 -1.22
C PHE A 63 -0.44 -4.69 -0.28
N ALA A 64 -1.44 -4.22 0.48
CA ALA A 64 -2.21 -5.03 1.41
C ALA A 64 -3.70 -4.99 1.04
N SER A 65 -4.31 -6.17 0.87
CA SER A 65 -5.74 -6.30 0.58
C SER A 65 -6.39 -7.42 1.38
N GLN A 66 -7.69 -7.32 1.62
CA GLN A 66 -8.46 -8.39 2.23
C GLN A 66 -8.41 -9.67 1.38
N TYR A 67 -8.20 -10.81 2.03
CA TYR A 67 -8.19 -12.13 1.41
C TYR A 67 -9.21 -13.03 2.11
N ALA A 68 -10.15 -13.57 1.33
CA ALA A 68 -11.14 -14.52 1.84
C ALA A 68 -10.49 -15.91 1.93
N SER A 69 -10.39 -16.46 3.14
CA SER A 69 -9.72 -17.74 3.42
C SER A 69 -10.51 -18.98 2.98
N SER A 70 -11.44 -18.85 2.03
CA SER A 70 -12.22 -19.97 1.49
C SER A 70 -11.54 -20.68 0.30
N MET A 71 -10.31 -20.30 -0.05
CA MET A 71 -9.55 -20.87 -1.16
C MET A 71 -8.73 -22.08 -0.66
N PRO A 72 -8.69 -23.21 -1.39
CA PRO A 72 -7.98 -24.42 -0.95
C PRO A 72 -6.48 -24.19 -0.73
N GLU A 73 -5.92 -24.91 0.26
CA GLU A 73 -4.58 -24.80 0.87
C GLU A 73 -3.36 -24.91 -0.07
N ASN A 74 -3.52 -24.87 -1.40
CA ASN A 74 -2.50 -25.32 -2.35
C ASN A 74 -2.30 -24.42 -3.58
N ASP A 75 -2.62 -23.13 -3.50
CA ASP A 75 -2.12 -22.18 -4.49
C ASP A 75 -0.71 -21.74 -4.09
N HIS A 76 0.24 -22.05 -4.97
CA HIS A 76 1.57 -21.47 -4.94
C HIS A 76 1.44 -19.96 -4.94
N LEU A 77 1.65 -19.33 -3.79
CA LEU A 77 1.85 -17.90 -3.71
C LEU A 77 3.14 -17.59 -4.49
N GLU A 78 3.03 -16.71 -5.47
CA GLU A 78 4.17 -16.21 -6.23
C GLU A 78 5.22 -15.65 -5.26
N PRO A 79 6.52 -15.65 -5.60
CA PRO A 79 7.59 -15.24 -4.67
C PRO A 79 7.47 -13.78 -4.20
N ASP A 80 6.70 -12.95 -4.89
CA ASP A 80 6.38 -11.56 -4.57
C ASP A 80 5.06 -11.39 -3.81
N GLU A 81 4.45 -12.49 -3.37
CA GLU A 81 3.17 -12.52 -2.66
C GLU A 81 3.22 -13.39 -1.40
N CYS A 82 2.51 -12.97 -0.35
CA CYS A 82 2.22 -13.82 0.79
C CYS A 82 0.82 -13.56 1.34
N VAL A 83 0.25 -14.56 2.03
CA VAL A 83 -1.02 -14.45 2.74
C VAL A 83 -0.75 -14.60 4.22
N ILE A 84 -1.23 -13.63 5.00
CA ILE A 84 -1.06 -13.57 6.45
C ILE A 84 -2.43 -13.76 7.10
N PRO A 85 -2.62 -14.83 7.88
CA PRO A 85 -3.87 -15.02 8.61
C PRO A 85 -4.02 -13.92 9.67
N LEU A 86 -5.23 -13.36 9.75
CA LEU A 86 -5.64 -12.48 10.85
C LEU A 86 -6.40 -13.29 11.90
N HIS A 87 -6.67 -12.69 13.05
CA HIS A 87 -7.57 -13.28 14.05
C HIS A 87 -8.96 -13.56 13.45
N GLY A 88 -9.39 -14.83 13.46
CA GLY A 88 -10.69 -15.27 12.92
C GLY A 88 -10.60 -16.00 11.58
N GLN A 89 -11.57 -15.78 10.69
CA GLN A 89 -11.65 -16.38 9.35
C GLN A 89 -11.23 -15.39 8.23
N ASN A 90 -10.39 -14.41 8.56
CA ASN A 90 -9.91 -13.41 7.61
C ASN A 90 -8.40 -13.55 7.43
N ALA A 91 -7.93 -13.20 6.25
CA ALA A 91 -6.50 -13.06 5.99
C ALA A 91 -6.23 -11.77 5.21
N VAL A 92 -4.98 -11.32 5.22
CA VAL A 92 -4.49 -10.23 4.38
C VAL A 92 -3.56 -10.82 3.34
N ARG A 93 -3.85 -10.52 2.08
CA ARG A 93 -2.93 -10.76 0.98
C ARG A 93 -1.99 -9.58 0.89
N ILE A 94 -0.69 -9.86 0.82
CA ILE A 94 0.37 -8.88 0.70
C ILE A 94 1.15 -9.14 -0.57
N VAL A 95 1.31 -8.11 -1.41
CA VAL A 95 2.07 -8.15 -2.66
C VAL A 95 3.20 -7.14 -2.61
N SER A 96 4.34 -7.49 -3.18
CA SER A 96 5.51 -6.63 -3.28
C SER A 96 5.95 -6.47 -4.74
N GLY A 97 6.70 -5.41 -5.05
CA GLY A 97 7.39 -5.28 -6.33
C GLY A 97 8.65 -6.16 -6.44
N LYS A 98 9.04 -6.82 -5.35
CA LYS A 98 10.19 -7.73 -5.26
C LYS A 98 9.79 -9.03 -4.56
N ARG A 99 10.67 -10.02 -4.61
CA ARG A 99 10.54 -11.21 -3.77
C ARG A 99 10.44 -10.82 -2.29
N ILE A 100 9.46 -11.39 -1.59
CA ILE A 100 9.30 -11.21 -0.15
C ILE A 100 10.20 -12.24 0.54
N GLU A 101 11.08 -11.77 1.41
CA GLU A 101 12.00 -12.60 2.18
C GLU A 101 11.35 -13.13 3.46
N ASP A 102 11.83 -14.27 3.98
CA ASP A 102 11.25 -14.93 5.16
C ASP A 102 11.23 -14.04 6.42
N ASN A 103 12.24 -13.18 6.58
CA ASN A 103 12.31 -12.18 7.65
C ASN A 103 11.21 -11.12 7.54
N GLU A 104 10.88 -10.67 6.32
CA GLU A 104 9.82 -9.71 6.04
C GLU A 104 8.45 -10.34 6.31
N ILE A 105 8.25 -11.60 5.89
CA ILE A 105 7.03 -12.37 6.21
C ILE A 105 6.84 -12.46 7.72
N GLU A 106 7.90 -12.74 8.48
CA GLU A 106 7.84 -12.85 9.93
C GLU A 106 7.57 -11.49 10.62
N GLU A 107 8.14 -10.40 10.11
CA GLU A 107 7.85 -9.04 10.58
C GLU A 107 6.38 -8.66 10.29
N LEU A 108 5.88 -8.95 9.09
CA LEU A 108 4.49 -8.71 8.71
C LEU A 108 3.51 -9.53 9.56
N LYS A 109 3.83 -10.79 9.87
CA LYS A 109 3.04 -11.64 10.77
C LYS A 109 2.96 -11.05 12.18
N LYS A 110 4.06 -10.53 12.72
CA LYS A 110 4.06 -9.85 14.03
C LYS A 110 3.18 -8.60 14.02
N ILE A 111 3.28 -7.79 12.97
CA ILE A 111 2.41 -6.60 12.80
C ILE A 111 0.93 -7.03 12.78
N ALA A 112 0.60 -8.08 12.03
CA ALA A 112 -0.77 -8.59 11.91
C ALA A 112 -1.34 -9.22 13.19
N GLN A 113 -0.47 -9.66 14.12
CA GLN A 113 -0.90 -10.16 15.43
C GLN A 113 -1.35 -9.02 16.35
N ASP A 114 -0.67 -7.88 16.31
CA ASP A 114 -0.93 -6.76 17.21
C ASP A 114 -1.91 -5.73 16.63
N LEU A 115 -2.07 -5.70 15.29
CA LEU A 115 -2.82 -4.67 14.57
C LEU A 115 -3.69 -5.25 13.45
N ASP A 116 -4.91 -4.72 13.30
CA ASP A 116 -5.67 -4.86 12.07
C ASP A 116 -5.04 -3.97 10.99
N ILE A 117 -4.31 -4.59 10.06
CA ILE A 117 -3.59 -3.92 8.97
C ILE A 117 -4.51 -3.08 8.08
N LEU A 118 -5.78 -3.47 7.91
CA LEU A 118 -6.69 -2.84 6.96
C LEU A 118 -7.48 -1.67 7.59
N GLU A 119 -7.65 -1.65 8.91
CA GLU A 119 -8.38 -0.58 9.62
C GLU A 119 -7.84 0.83 9.33
N PRO A 120 -6.51 1.08 9.32
CA PRO A 120 -5.98 2.40 9.02
C PRO A 120 -6.40 2.95 7.66
N PHE A 121 -6.45 2.10 6.62
CA PHE A 121 -6.88 2.49 5.27
C PHE A 121 -8.37 2.87 5.27
N GLN A 122 -9.21 2.04 5.87
CA GLN A 122 -10.65 2.30 5.99
C GLN A 122 -10.93 3.60 6.75
N ARG A 123 -10.17 3.87 7.81
CA ARG A 123 -10.29 5.11 8.58
C ARG A 123 -9.86 6.33 7.77
N LEU A 124 -8.76 6.22 7.01
CA LEU A 124 -8.29 7.31 6.16
C LEU A 124 -9.27 7.61 5.02
N GLN A 125 -9.81 6.56 4.37
CA GLN A 125 -10.82 6.71 3.33
C GLN A 125 -12.05 7.49 3.84
N LYS A 126 -12.60 7.09 5.00
CA LYS A 126 -13.74 7.80 5.62
C LYS A 126 -13.42 9.26 5.93
N ALA A 127 -12.21 9.56 6.40
CA ALA A 127 -11.79 10.92 6.67
C ALA A 127 -11.69 11.75 5.38
N LEU A 128 -11.14 11.18 4.30
CA LEU A 128 -11.06 11.83 3.00
C LEU A 128 -12.44 12.08 2.38
N GLU A 129 -13.35 11.12 2.47
CA GLU A 129 -14.73 11.26 2.02
C GLU A 129 -15.43 12.43 2.74
N TYR A 130 -15.26 12.55 4.05
CA TYR A 130 -15.81 13.67 4.83
C TYR A 130 -15.26 15.03 4.39
N VAL A 131 -13.94 15.12 4.16
CA VAL A 131 -13.28 16.37 3.75
C VAL A 131 -13.66 16.77 2.33
N CYS A 132 -13.75 15.82 1.40
CA CYS A 132 -14.04 16.09 -0.01
C CYS A 132 -15.54 16.33 -0.29
N ALA A 133 -16.43 15.88 0.60
CA ALA A 133 -17.87 16.14 0.51
C ALA A 133 -18.31 17.47 1.16
N SER A 134 -17.42 18.12 1.92
CA SER A 134 -17.65 19.42 2.58
C SER A 134 -17.19 20.59 1.71
#